data_AF-U6CY18-F1
#
_entry.id   AF-U6CY18-F1
#
_cell.length_a   1.000
_cell.length_b   1.000
_cell.length_c   1.000
_cell.angle_alpha   90.00
_cell.angle_beta   90.00
_cell.angle_gamma   90.00
#
_symmetry.space_group_name_H-M   'P 1'
#
loop_
_entity.id
_entity.type
_entity.pdbx_description
1 polymer ?
#
loop_
_entity_poly.entity_id
_entity_poly.type
_entity_poly.pdbx_seq_one_letter_code
_entity_poly.pdbx_strand_id
1 'polypeptide(L)'
;EEEEKKELRAFSQQRKRENLGRGTVRIFPVTITGAICEECGKQIGGGDIAVFASRAGLGACWHPQCFVCSTCRELLVDLIYF
;
A
#
# COMPACT_ATOMS: atom_id res chain seq x y z
N GLU A 1 -28.55 -19.07 8.12
CA GLU A 1 -28.10 -19.36 6.73
C GLU A 1 -28.26 -18.21 5.74
N GLU A 2 -29.48 -17.78 5.36
CA GLU A 2 -29.63 -16.72 4.33
C GLU A 2 -29.12 -15.35 4.84
N GLU A 3 -29.35 -15.06 6.11
CA GLU A 3 -28.92 -13.82 6.79
C GLU A 3 -27.39 -13.74 6.90
N GLU A 4 -26.73 -14.80 7.36
CA GLU A 4 -25.26 -14.92 7.40
C GLU A 4 -24.63 -14.72 6.01
N LYS A 5 -25.25 -15.27 4.96
CA LYS A 5 -24.76 -15.11 3.57
C LYS A 5 -24.87 -13.65 3.10
N LYS A 6 -25.87 -12.91 3.58
CA LYS A 6 -26.05 -11.48 3.32
C LYS A 6 -25.00 -10.65 4.04
N GLU A 7 -24.75 -10.94 5.31
CA GLU A 7 -23.71 -10.29 6.12
C GLU A 7 -22.32 -10.52 5.53
N LEU A 8 -21.99 -11.75 5.15
CA LEU A 8 -20.72 -12.09 4.48
C LEU A 8 -20.53 -11.33 3.16
N ARG A 9 -21.59 -11.17 2.37
CA ARG A 9 -21.54 -10.40 1.11
C ARG A 9 -21.34 -8.91 1.35
N ALA A 10 -22.03 -8.35 2.34
CA ALA A 10 -21.88 -6.95 2.72
C ALA A 10 -20.45 -6.69 3.21
N PHE A 11 -19.93 -7.56 4.07
CA PHE A 11 -18.56 -7.49 4.58
C PHE A 11 -17.52 -7.59 3.46
N SER A 12 -17.67 -8.54 2.53
CA SER A 12 -16.76 -8.69 1.40
C SER A 12 -16.79 -7.47 0.46
N GLN A 13 -17.98 -6.93 0.17
CA GLN A 13 -18.12 -5.72 -0.64
C GLN A 13 -17.52 -4.49 0.03
N GLN A 14 -17.75 -4.31 1.33
CA GLN A 14 -17.16 -3.24 2.12
C GLN A 14 -15.63 -3.33 2.05
N ARG A 15 -15.06 -4.52 2.31
CA ARG A 15 -13.62 -4.72 2.25
C ARG A 15 -13.04 -4.54 0.85
N LYS A 16 -13.72 -4.97 -0.20
CA LYS A 16 -13.28 -4.69 -1.59
C LYS A 16 -13.29 -3.18 -1.84
N ARG A 17 -14.37 -2.48 -1.51
CA ARG A 17 -14.45 -1.02 -1.65
C ARG A 17 -13.39 -0.29 -0.82
N GLU A 18 -13.06 -0.80 0.36
CA GLU A 18 -12.17 -0.12 1.31
C GLU A 18 -10.68 -0.50 1.18
N ASN A 19 -10.37 -1.70 0.69
CA ASN A 19 -9.00 -2.21 0.61
C ASN A 19 -8.48 -2.39 -0.83
N LEU A 20 -9.26 -2.07 -1.87
CA LEU A 20 -8.76 -1.98 -3.26
C LEU A 20 -8.01 -0.67 -3.54
N GLY A 21 -7.09 -0.28 -2.66
CA GLY A 21 -6.16 0.81 -2.92
C GLY A 21 -4.90 0.25 -3.60
N ARG A 22 -4.71 0.50 -4.90
CA ARG A 22 -3.41 0.23 -5.54
C ARG A 22 -2.43 1.32 -5.09
N GLY A 23 -1.29 0.90 -4.53
CA GLY A 23 -0.19 1.83 -4.27
C GLY A 23 0.30 2.45 -5.57
N THR A 24 0.58 3.75 -5.58
CA THR A 24 1.18 4.43 -6.73
C THR A 24 2.68 4.49 -6.53
N VAL A 25 3.44 4.02 -7.52
CA VAL A 25 4.90 4.09 -7.51
C VAL A 25 5.35 5.44 -8.06
N ARG A 26 6.15 6.18 -7.29
CA ARG A 26 6.73 7.47 -7.71
C ARG A 26 8.18 7.58 -7.28
N ILE A 27 8.96 8.33 -8.04
CA ILE A 27 10.31 8.75 -7.62
C ILE A 27 10.15 9.73 -6.47
N PHE A 28 10.84 9.44 -5.37
CA PHE A 28 10.88 10.29 -4.19
C PHE A 28 11.67 11.56 -4.54
N PRO A 29 11.12 12.77 -4.36
CA PRO A 29 11.81 14.00 -4.74
C PRO A 29 13.19 14.09 -4.05
N VAL A 30 14.25 14.34 -4.84
CA VAL A 30 15.63 14.44 -4.35
C VAL A 30 15.84 15.54 -3.30
N THR A 31 14.94 16.52 -3.25
CA THR A 31 14.96 17.62 -2.27
C THR A 31 14.37 17.25 -0.91
N ILE A 32 13.61 16.16 -0.82
CA ILE A 32 13.02 15.71 0.43
C ILE A 32 13.96 14.73 1.10
N THR A 33 14.37 15.06 2.33
CA THR A 33 15.19 14.20 3.19
C THR A 33 14.35 13.77 4.39
N GLY A 34 14.53 12.53 4.86
CA GLY A 34 13.90 12.05 6.10
C GLY A 34 12.51 11.42 5.96
N ALA A 35 12.09 10.97 4.77
CA ALA A 35 10.93 10.09 4.69
C ALA A 35 11.25 8.71 5.29
N ILE A 36 10.33 8.19 6.10
CA ILE A 36 10.50 6.92 6.80
C ILE A 36 9.53 5.91 6.19
N CYS A 37 10.03 4.72 5.88
CA CYS A 37 9.19 3.64 5.42
C CYS A 37 8.33 3.11 6.56
N GLU A 38 7.01 3.09 6.35
CA GLU A 38 6.02 2.67 7.36
C GLU A 38 6.13 1.19 7.77
N GLU A 39 6.71 0.32 6.94
CA GLU A 39 6.85 -1.12 7.27
C GLU A 39 8.16 -1.44 7.97
N CYS A 40 9.28 -0.85 7.54
CA CYS A 40 10.61 -1.22 8.05
C CYS A 40 11.27 -0.16 8.95
N GLY A 41 10.67 1.03 9.07
CA GLY A 41 11.19 2.15 9.86
C GLY A 41 12.51 2.75 9.35
N LYS A 42 12.99 2.31 8.17
CA LYS A 42 14.21 2.82 7.56
C LYS A 42 13.91 4.02 6.68
N GLN A 43 14.90 4.87 6.50
CA GLN A 43 14.79 6.06 5.66
C GLN A 43 14.71 5.70 4.18
N ILE A 44 13.83 6.38 3.45
CA ILE A 44 13.76 6.38 1.99
C ILE A 44 14.60 7.54 1.49
N GLY A 45 15.55 7.26 0.59
CA GLY A 45 16.44 8.26 0.02
C GLY A 45 15.74 9.17 -1.00
N GLY A 46 16.19 10.41 -1.09
CA GLY A 46 15.83 11.30 -2.19
C GLY A 46 16.32 10.70 -3.52
N GLY A 47 15.43 10.54 -4.50
CA GLY A 47 15.71 9.89 -5.77
C GLY A 47 15.36 8.40 -5.81
N ASP A 48 15.09 7.77 -4.67
CA ASP A 48 14.66 6.37 -4.63
C ASP A 48 13.21 6.21 -5.10
N ILE A 49 12.86 4.99 -5.48
CA ILE A 49 11.48 4.64 -5.80
C ILE A 49 10.73 4.40 -4.49
N ALA A 50 9.59 5.05 -4.34
CA ALA A 50 8.70 4.88 -3.19
C ALA A 50 7.27 4.58 -3.66
N VAL A 51 6.57 3.77 -2.87
CA VAL A 51 5.15 3.48 -3.03
C VAL A 51 4.38 4.39 -2.10
N PHE A 52 3.34 5.02 -2.62
CA PHE A 52 2.42 5.85 -1.84
C PHE A 52 1.01 5.25 -1.93
N ALA A 53 0.31 5.22 -0.81
CA ALA A 53 -1.06 4.74 -0.73
C ALA A 53 -1.96 5.84 -0.18
N SER A 54 -2.86 6.37 -1.03
CA SER A 54 -3.74 7.50 -0.69
C SER A 54 -4.59 7.27 0.56
N ARG A 55 -4.87 6.00 0.89
CA ARG A 55 -5.70 5.60 2.04
C ARG A 55 -4.91 5.42 3.33
N ALA A 56 -3.59 5.33 3.25
CA ALA A 56 -2.74 5.09 4.41
C ALA A 56 -2.27 6.39 5.09
N GLY A 57 -2.66 7.54 4.56
CA GLY A 57 -2.36 8.86 5.11
C GLY A 57 -1.55 9.72 4.14
N LEU A 58 -1.65 11.03 4.32
CA LEU A 58 -0.84 11.98 3.56
C LEU A 58 0.63 11.79 3.94
N GLY A 59 1.48 11.51 2.94
CA GLY A 59 2.92 11.34 3.15
C GLY A 59 3.35 9.94 3.55
N ALA A 60 2.41 9.01 3.76
CA ALA A 60 2.76 7.62 4.05
C ALA A 60 3.44 6.98 2.83
N CYS A 61 4.61 6.39 3.07
CA CYS A 61 5.46 5.86 2.02
C CYS A 61 6.10 4.52 2.40
N TRP A 62 6.32 3.68 1.41
CA TRP A 62 6.99 2.39 1.54
C TRP A 62 8.06 2.23 0.48
N HIS A 63 9.07 1.43 0.78
CA HIS A 63 9.87 0.82 -0.29
C HIS A 63 8.98 -0.10 -1.13
N PRO A 64 9.27 -0.31 -2.43
CA PRO A 64 8.54 -1.26 -3.27
C PRO A 64 8.40 -2.65 -2.65
N GLN A 65 9.48 -3.16 -2.06
CA GLN A 65 9.49 -4.46 -1.38
C GLN A 65 8.75 -4.47 -0.03
N CYS A 66 8.55 -3.30 0.57
CA CYS A 66 7.91 -3.15 1.88
C CYS A 66 6.40 -2.95 1.78
N PHE A 67 5.86 -2.70 0.59
CA PHE A 67 4.42 -2.54 0.39
C PHE A 67 3.76 -3.91 0.19
N VAL A 68 3.53 -4.61 1.31
CA VAL A 68 3.01 -5.98 1.36
C VAL A 68 1.66 -6.06 2.07
N CYS A 69 0.87 -7.09 1.76
CA CYS A 69 -0.36 -7.38 2.47
C CYS A 69 -0.06 -7.84 3.91
N SER A 70 -0.76 -7.27 4.91
CA SER A 70 -0.58 -7.66 6.31
C SER A 70 -1.04 -9.09 6.62
N THR A 71 -1.91 -9.68 5.79
CA THR A 71 -2.38 -11.06 5.97
C THR A 71 -1.52 -12.09 5.24
N CYS A 72 -1.26 -11.92 3.94
CA CYS A 72 -0.55 -12.91 3.12
C CYS A 72 0.91 -12.57 2.82
N ARG A 73 1.39 -11.37 3.20
CA ARG A 73 2.76 -10.87 2.94
C ARG A 73 3.15 -10.78 1.45
N GLU A 74 2.20 -10.92 0.53
CA GLU A 74 2.42 -10.72 -0.90
C GLU A 74 2.56 -9.23 -1.23
N LEU A 75 3.34 -8.92 -2.26
CA LEU A 75 3.53 -7.55 -2.74
C LEU A 75 2.24 -6.99 -3.31
N LEU A 76 1.87 -5.78 -2.87
CA LEU A 76 0.72 -5.02 -3.37
C LEU A 76 1.11 -4.04 -4.47
N VAL A 77 2.34 -4.15 -4.98
CA VAL A 77 2.84 -3.43 -6.15
C VAL A 77 3.10 -4.41 -7.30
N ASP A 78 2.78 -3.95 -8.50
CA ASP A 78 3.06 -4.68 -9.73
C ASP A 78 4.39 -4.20 -10.31
N LEU A 79 5.41 -5.05 -10.32
CA LEU A 79 6.73 -4.76 -10.90
C LEU A 79 6.86 -5.39 -12.29
N ILE A 80 5.83 -5.26 -13.13
CA ILE A 80 5.84 -5.80 -14.48
C ILE A 80 6.74 -4.91 -15.36
N TYR A 81 7.83 -5.48 -15.84
CA TYR A 81 8.65 -4.93 -16.92
C TYR A 81 8.29 -5.70 -18.20
N PHE A 82 7.92 -4.98 -19.26
CA PHE A 82 7.62 -5.59 -20.57
C PHE A 82 8.90 -6.05 -21.28
#